data_AF-A0A7K4BJX7-F1
#
_entry.id   AF-A0A7K4BJX7-F1
#
_cell.length_a   1.000
_cell.length_b   1.000
_cell.length_c   1.000
_cell.angle_alpha   90.00
_cell.angle_beta   90.00
_cell.angle_gamma   90.00
#
_symmetry.space_group_name_H-M   'P 1'
#
loop_
_entity.id
_entity.type
_entity.pdbx_description
1 polymer ?
#
loop_
_entity_poly.entity_id
_entity_poly.type
_entity_poly.pdbx_seq_one_letter_code
_entity_poly.pdbx_strand_id
1 'polypeptide(L)'
;MAERPLLLLPDPDFAQRSKLSSRNRQPHIPSHHRQSERLSPQFSQLQEAFNARRVVIQQTSTGIDPEMVLVIEIVGSIDKFANAVKRIKGLEWLLEIEEDAIPSDGDFYDVKHPDKELGGRLYLVMTNHQALHQMLSLWNQYKENSQMEFEWGLAKFRQLFQYLREIRYWDVQDRLAETGILKAWKEDLLANNSRMIRFQTELWYRNSAEKRRLSEQTVANLIQQLGGTILSRCVIQEIAYHSLLAELPASSIQEIIANPRTSLVECDGIMFFRPTGQMSTIKGTDEGELLDYAGDTSALRTPVNSPTVALLDGLPLAHHRLLSNRLIIDDPDDWTSAYLVTDREHGTGMASLIAFGDLNDDLRPLDHYIYARPIFKPDPSTPDRCECIPEETELAVDLIHRAVRRIVDSDGEEVAVAPTVKIINLSIGDNSRPFIQMMSPLARLIDWLSFHYNVLFIVSAGNRFEAINTGLQDTVFNELSAIERETTVIYALFTDTRNRKIISPAESINALTIGSLHFDNALISPQDRRINPFANTLPSPYSSFGSGHQRAIKPDLVCPGGRQLYVAVPHRGKLSLECSFSAGGPG
;
A
#
# COMPACT_ATOMS: atom_id res chain seq x y z
N MET A 1 28.95 8.79 -28.55
CA MET A 1 27.51 8.81 -28.90
C MET A 1 26.82 9.51 -27.75
N ALA A 2 26.13 10.63 -28.02
CA ALA A 2 25.56 11.47 -26.99
C ALA A 2 24.42 10.73 -26.28
N GLU A 3 24.54 10.57 -24.96
CA GLU A 3 23.47 10.15 -24.05
C GLU A 3 22.33 11.17 -24.17
N ARG A 4 21.30 10.82 -24.95
CA ARG A 4 20.04 11.57 -24.94
C ARG A 4 19.24 11.09 -23.73
N PRO A 5 18.70 11.98 -22.90
CA PRO A 5 17.80 11.57 -21.83
C PRO A 5 16.56 10.89 -22.44
N LEU A 6 16.18 9.74 -21.89
CA LEU A 6 15.06 8.91 -22.34
C LEU A 6 13.68 9.57 -22.12
N LEU A 7 13.63 10.67 -21.37
CA LEU A 7 12.45 11.49 -21.13
C LEU A 7 12.72 12.94 -21.57
N LEU A 8 12.02 13.38 -22.61
CA LEU A 8 11.95 14.79 -22.99
C LEU A 8 10.89 15.46 -22.11
N LEU A 9 11.32 15.95 -20.95
CA LEU A 9 10.48 16.82 -20.13
C LEU A 9 10.46 18.22 -20.78
N PRO A 10 9.36 18.99 -20.66
CA PRO A 10 9.36 20.40 -21.04
C PRO A 10 10.46 21.15 -20.29
N ASP A 11 10.89 22.30 -20.83
CA ASP A 11 11.86 23.15 -20.14
C ASP A 11 11.33 23.46 -18.72
N PRO A 12 12.07 23.09 -17.66
CA PRO A 12 11.57 23.20 -16.31
C PRO A 12 11.38 24.67 -15.94
N ASP A 13 10.21 25.01 -15.41
CA ASP A 13 10.03 26.29 -14.75
C ASP A 13 10.66 26.21 -13.35
N PHE A 14 11.69 27.03 -13.12
CA PHE A 14 12.48 26.95 -11.89
C PHE A 14 11.80 27.77 -10.79
N ALA A 15 10.88 27.15 -10.06
CA ALA A 15 10.49 27.68 -8.77
C ALA A 15 11.68 27.59 -7.79
N GLN A 16 12.00 28.69 -7.09
CA GLN A 16 12.94 28.61 -5.98
C GLN A 16 12.38 27.64 -4.94
N ARG A 17 13.08 26.53 -4.70
CA ARG A 17 12.77 25.64 -3.58
C ARG A 17 12.69 26.49 -2.32
N SER A 18 11.52 26.48 -1.68
CA SER A 18 11.39 27.06 -0.35
C SER A 18 12.42 26.38 0.54
N LYS A 19 13.37 27.17 1.07
CA LYS A 19 14.35 26.64 2.01
C LYS A 19 13.61 26.30 3.29
N LEU A 20 13.22 25.03 3.44
CA LEU A 20 12.92 24.50 4.77
C LEU A 20 14.18 24.76 5.61
N SER A 21 14.04 25.58 6.65
CA SER A 21 15.14 25.81 7.57
C SER A 21 15.58 24.45 8.10
N SER A 22 16.80 24.04 7.80
CA SER A 22 17.49 22.92 8.47
C SER A 22 17.60 23.27 9.93
N ARG A 23 16.53 23.02 10.69
CA ARG A 23 16.57 23.13 12.13
C ARG A 23 17.11 21.79 12.61
N ASN A 24 18.37 21.79 13.07
CA ASN A 24 18.81 20.86 14.10
C ASN A 24 17.84 21.03 15.28
N ARG A 25 16.72 20.30 15.24
CA ARG A 25 15.77 20.19 16.33
C ARG A 25 16.43 19.20 17.27
N GLN A 26 17.10 19.71 18.30
CA GLN A 26 17.50 18.86 19.41
C GLN A 26 16.28 18.77 20.33
N PRO A 27 15.59 17.62 20.36
CA PRO A 27 14.54 17.44 21.34
C PRO A 27 15.17 17.47 22.74
N HIS A 28 14.45 18.04 23.70
CA HIS A 28 14.70 17.74 25.10
C HIS A 28 14.51 16.23 25.30
N ILE A 29 15.41 15.62 26.05
CA ILE A 29 15.31 14.23 26.46
C ILE A 29 15.34 14.15 27.99
N PRO A 30 14.65 13.17 28.58
CA PRO A 30 14.66 12.94 30.01
C PRO A 30 16.08 12.69 30.54
N SER A 31 16.31 13.10 31.80
CA SER A 31 17.55 12.78 32.51
C SER A 31 17.69 11.27 32.70
N HIS A 32 18.92 10.79 32.95
CA HIS A 32 19.16 9.36 33.22
C HIS A 32 18.32 8.81 34.39
N HIS A 33 18.19 9.58 35.47
CA HIS A 33 17.33 9.21 36.60
C HIS A 33 15.87 9.09 36.16
N ARG A 34 15.37 10.08 35.40
CA ARG A 34 13.99 10.09 34.91
C ARG A 34 13.71 8.95 33.93
N GLN A 35 14.65 8.63 33.04
CA GLN A 35 14.56 7.46 32.17
C GLN A 35 14.50 6.16 32.96
N SER A 36 15.32 6.05 34.02
CA SER A 36 15.33 4.89 34.89
C SER A 36 13.96 4.66 35.55
N GLU A 37 13.33 5.73 36.05
CA GLU A 37 11.98 5.67 36.64
C GLU A 37 10.91 5.25 35.62
N ARG A 38 10.93 5.83 34.41
CA ARG A 38 9.91 5.57 33.38
C ARG A 38 10.00 4.19 32.74
N LEU A 39 11.22 3.74 32.46
CA LEU A 39 11.45 2.50 31.71
C LEU A 39 11.49 1.26 32.59
N SER A 40 11.80 1.40 33.89
CA SER A 40 11.86 0.24 34.80
C SER A 40 10.55 -0.57 34.83
N PRO A 41 9.35 0.05 34.93
CA PRO A 41 8.09 -0.69 34.84
C PRO A 41 7.91 -1.44 33.52
N GLN A 42 8.29 -0.83 32.38
CA GLN A 42 8.17 -1.45 31.05
C GLN A 42 9.07 -2.68 30.93
N PHE A 43 10.34 -2.58 31.35
CA PHE A 43 11.26 -3.71 31.35
C PHE A 43 10.84 -4.84 32.31
N SER A 44 10.28 -4.50 33.48
CA SER A 44 9.70 -5.51 34.38
C SER A 44 8.52 -6.23 33.72
N GLN A 45 7.62 -5.49 33.07
CA GLN A 45 6.48 -6.07 32.36
C GLN A 45 6.93 -6.99 31.20
N LEU A 46 7.97 -6.62 30.45
CA LEU A 46 8.56 -7.47 29.42
C LEU A 46 9.07 -8.80 29.99
N GLN A 47 9.76 -8.76 31.13
CA GLN A 47 10.29 -9.94 31.80
C GLN A 47 9.17 -10.84 32.32
N GLU A 48 8.14 -10.26 32.95
CA GLU A 48 6.97 -10.98 33.46
C GLU A 48 6.18 -11.66 32.34
N ALA A 49 5.89 -10.94 31.25
CA ALA A 49 5.17 -11.48 30.11
C ALA A 49 5.95 -12.61 29.40
N PHE A 50 7.27 -12.47 29.26
CA PHE A 50 8.12 -13.54 28.72
C PHE A 50 8.06 -14.80 29.60
N ASN A 51 8.18 -14.63 30.92
CA ASN A 51 8.12 -15.75 31.87
C ASN A 51 6.77 -16.46 31.82
N ALA A 52 5.66 -15.71 31.76
CA ALA A 52 4.33 -16.27 31.61
C ALA A 52 4.19 -17.09 30.31
N ARG A 53 4.68 -16.55 29.18
CA ARG A 53 4.64 -17.23 27.88
C ARG A 53 5.45 -18.52 27.87
N ARG A 54 6.61 -18.53 28.52
CA ARG A 54 7.46 -19.71 28.67
C ARG A 54 6.76 -20.84 29.43
N VAL A 55 6.00 -20.52 30.49
CA VAL A 55 5.24 -21.52 31.25
C VAL A 55 4.19 -22.20 30.36
N VAL A 56 3.49 -21.42 29.53
CA VAL A 56 2.48 -21.95 28.59
C VAL A 56 3.13 -22.89 27.56
N ILE A 57 4.26 -22.49 26.97
CA ILE A 57 4.92 -23.28 25.91
C ILE A 57 5.62 -24.52 26.45
N GLN A 58 6.14 -24.50 27.68
CA GLN A 58 6.72 -25.71 28.30
C GLN A 58 5.69 -26.82 28.53
N GLN A 59 4.40 -26.50 28.55
CA GLN A 59 3.31 -27.49 28.60
C GLN A 59 2.98 -28.09 27.22
N THR A 60 3.43 -27.46 26.14
CA THR A 60 3.40 -28.00 24.78
C THR A 60 4.74 -28.68 24.48
N SER A 61 4.72 -29.96 24.12
CA SER A 61 5.88 -30.88 24.10
C SER A 61 7.02 -30.58 23.11
N THR A 62 7.15 -29.35 22.61
CA THR A 62 8.01 -29.00 21.46
C THR A 62 9.41 -28.54 21.81
N GLY A 63 9.75 -28.22 23.07
CA GLY A 63 11.14 -27.92 23.47
C GLY A 63 11.79 -26.72 22.76
N ILE A 64 11.00 -25.91 22.05
CA ILE A 64 11.46 -24.70 21.33
C ILE A 64 11.38 -23.52 22.31
N ASP A 65 12.47 -22.76 22.41
CA ASP A 65 12.44 -21.49 23.15
C ASP A 65 11.48 -20.50 22.45
N PRO A 66 10.55 -19.86 23.18
CA PRO A 66 9.70 -18.84 22.60
C PRO A 66 10.53 -17.72 21.97
N GLU A 67 10.15 -17.34 20.75
CA GLU A 67 10.59 -16.10 20.12
C GLU A 67 9.42 -15.13 20.11
N MET A 68 9.68 -13.87 20.46
CA MET A 68 8.69 -12.79 20.46
C MET A 68 9.26 -11.55 19.77
N VAL A 69 8.40 -10.67 19.30
CA VAL A 69 8.82 -9.41 18.66
C VAL A 69 8.78 -8.27 19.66
N LEU A 70 9.92 -7.62 19.85
CA LEU A 70 10.03 -6.37 20.60
C LEU A 70 9.72 -5.20 19.67
N VAL A 71 8.88 -4.31 20.19
CA VAL A 71 8.56 -3.00 19.64
C VAL A 71 9.35 -1.99 20.46
N ILE A 72 10.29 -1.30 19.81
CA ILE A 72 11.19 -0.35 20.45
C ILE A 72 10.97 1.01 19.79
N GLU A 73 10.31 1.93 20.48
CA GLU A 73 10.03 3.26 19.98
C GLU A 73 10.97 4.30 20.58
N ILE A 74 11.68 5.03 19.71
CA ILE A 74 12.63 6.07 20.11
C ILE A 74 12.24 7.44 19.53
N VAL A 75 12.63 8.50 20.25
CA VAL A 75 12.62 9.87 19.71
C VAL A 75 13.96 10.15 19.03
N GLY A 76 13.91 10.67 17.80
CA GLY A 76 15.08 10.84 16.94
C GLY A 76 15.46 9.56 16.18
N SER A 77 16.74 9.38 15.89
CA SER A 77 17.24 8.24 15.12
C SER A 77 18.58 7.75 15.66
N ILE A 78 18.88 6.46 15.47
CA ILE A 78 20.15 5.85 15.86
C ILE A 78 20.80 5.23 14.63
N ASP A 79 21.82 5.90 14.10
CA ASP A 79 22.51 5.42 12.91
C ASP A 79 23.05 4.01 13.09
N LYS A 80 22.70 3.15 12.12
CA LYS A 80 23.17 1.76 11.98
C LYS A 80 22.87 0.90 13.22
N PHE A 81 21.76 1.15 13.91
CA PHE A 81 21.37 0.39 15.10
C PHE A 81 21.23 -1.12 14.83
N ALA A 82 20.76 -1.51 13.64
CA ALA A 82 20.71 -2.91 13.21
C ALA A 82 22.05 -3.67 13.37
N ASN A 83 23.19 -2.99 13.24
CA ASN A 83 24.51 -3.61 13.44
C ASN A 83 24.79 -3.95 14.91
N ALA A 84 24.27 -3.15 15.85
CA ALA A 84 24.37 -3.41 17.28
C ALA A 84 23.45 -4.57 17.69
N VAL A 85 22.24 -4.61 17.13
CA VAL A 85 21.28 -5.72 17.33
C VAL A 85 21.92 -7.06 16.95
N LYS A 86 22.61 -7.13 15.80
CA LYS A 86 23.32 -8.34 15.33
C LYS A 86 24.43 -8.85 16.28
N ARG A 87 24.87 -8.05 17.27
CA ARG A 87 25.89 -8.47 18.25
C ARG A 87 25.33 -9.27 19.41
N ILE A 88 24.03 -9.15 19.71
CA ILE A 88 23.36 -9.93 20.75
C ILE A 88 22.81 -11.20 20.10
N LYS A 89 23.40 -12.36 20.44
CA LYS A 89 22.95 -13.65 19.91
C LYS A 89 21.50 -13.90 20.33
N GLY A 90 20.63 -14.14 19.35
CA GLY A 90 19.21 -14.35 19.57
C GLY A 90 18.33 -13.12 19.31
N LEU A 91 18.93 -11.94 19.09
CA LEU A 91 18.21 -10.83 18.46
C LEU A 91 18.28 -10.95 16.93
N GLU A 92 17.16 -10.66 16.27
CA GLU A 92 17.08 -10.56 14.82
C GLU A 92 16.33 -9.28 14.43
N TRP A 93 16.97 -8.46 13.60
CA TRP A 93 16.36 -7.25 13.05
C TRP A 93 15.27 -7.62 12.05
N LEU A 94 14.06 -7.08 12.22
CA LEU A 94 12.93 -7.34 11.34
C LEU A 94 12.60 -6.13 10.48
N LEU A 95 12.32 -4.98 11.12
CA LEU A 95 11.84 -3.79 10.43
C LEU A 95 12.22 -2.50 11.17
N GLU A 96 12.34 -1.42 10.41
CA GLU A 96 12.43 -0.05 10.89
C GLU A 96 11.33 0.78 10.24
N ILE A 97 10.61 1.55 11.04
CA ILE A 97 9.56 2.47 10.58
C ILE A 97 9.90 3.89 11.03
N GLU A 98 9.74 4.85 10.13
CA GLU A 98 9.83 6.27 10.43
C GLU A 98 8.53 6.74 11.07
N GLU A 99 8.63 7.37 12.23
CA GLU A 99 7.50 8.05 12.87
C GLU A 99 7.77 9.55 12.85
N ASP A 100 6.80 10.32 12.36
CA ASP A 100 6.93 11.77 12.14
C ASP A 100 5.96 12.58 13.01
N ALA A 101 5.06 11.90 13.73
CA ALA A 101 3.96 12.45 14.51
C ALA A 101 3.98 11.96 15.97
N ILE A 102 5.17 11.82 16.60
CA ILE A 102 5.26 11.52 18.04
C ILE A 102 4.73 12.73 18.82
N PRO A 103 3.66 12.60 19.62
CA PRO A 103 3.22 13.69 20.50
C PRO A 103 4.32 14.09 21.47
N SER A 104 4.49 15.38 21.69
CA SER A 104 5.36 15.87 22.77
C SER A 104 4.74 15.56 24.13
N ASP A 105 5.60 15.34 25.12
CA ASP A 105 5.22 15.11 26.51
C ASP A 105 6.17 15.84 27.47
N GLY A 106 6.00 15.63 28.78
CA GLY A 106 6.84 16.27 29.80
C GLY A 106 8.31 15.84 29.78
N ASP A 107 8.63 14.73 29.10
CA ASP A 107 9.97 14.15 29.03
C ASP A 107 10.63 14.41 27.66
N PHE A 108 9.87 14.33 26.57
CA PHE A 108 10.30 14.53 25.18
C PHE A 108 9.52 15.68 24.54
N TYR A 109 10.20 16.79 24.20
CA TYR A 109 9.59 17.93 23.52
C TYR A 109 10.63 18.76 22.75
N ASP A 110 10.20 19.55 21.77
CA ASP A 110 11.08 20.52 21.10
C ASP A 110 11.25 21.76 22.01
N VAL A 111 12.49 22.08 22.36
CA VAL A 111 12.81 23.18 23.28
C VAL A 111 12.28 24.54 22.80
N LYS A 112 12.16 24.74 21.48
CA LYS A 112 11.67 25.98 20.88
C LYS A 112 10.18 25.96 20.58
N HIS A 113 9.59 24.77 20.37
CA HIS A 113 8.19 24.58 20.03
C HIS A 113 7.61 23.40 20.83
N PRO A 114 7.33 23.57 22.13
CA PRO A 114 6.96 22.45 23.01
C PRO A 114 5.73 21.66 22.55
N ASP A 115 4.79 22.31 21.85
CA ASP A 115 3.55 21.69 21.39
C ASP A 115 3.69 20.96 20.03
N LYS A 116 4.89 20.94 19.44
CA LYS A 116 5.10 20.27 18.15
C LYS A 116 5.41 18.80 18.32
N GLU A 117 4.84 18.03 17.41
CA GLU A 117 5.17 16.63 17.21
C GLU A 117 6.66 16.46 16.85
N LEU A 118 7.20 15.34 17.33
CA LEU A 118 8.58 14.93 17.19
C LEU A 118 8.72 13.83 16.14
N GLY A 119 9.90 13.77 15.52
CA GLY A 119 10.28 12.64 14.69
C GLY A 119 10.98 11.56 15.52
N GLY A 120 10.82 10.31 15.12
CA GLY A 120 11.33 9.13 15.80
C GLY A 120 11.49 7.92 14.88
N ARG A 121 11.79 6.78 15.50
CA ARG A 121 11.90 5.49 14.83
C ARG A 121 11.23 4.41 15.67
N LEU A 122 10.54 3.50 15.00
CA LEU A 122 10.07 2.23 15.55
C LEU A 122 10.99 1.12 15.05
N TYR A 123 11.67 0.41 15.96
CA TYR A 123 12.45 -0.78 15.61
C TYR A 123 11.71 -2.03 16.05
N LEU A 124 11.57 -2.97 15.12
CA LEU A 124 10.97 -4.28 15.37
C LEU A 124 12.08 -5.33 15.35
N VAL A 125 12.26 -5.99 16.49
CA VAL A 125 13.36 -6.92 16.73
C VAL A 125 12.81 -8.21 17.32
N MET A 126 13.04 -9.33 16.64
CA MET A 126 12.76 -10.64 17.22
C MET A 126 13.75 -10.90 18.36
N THR A 127 13.27 -11.46 19.46
CA THR A 127 14.09 -11.85 20.61
C THR A 127 13.69 -13.23 21.11
N ASN A 128 14.65 -13.95 21.68
CA ASN A 128 14.42 -15.15 22.48
C ASN A 128 14.77 -14.89 23.96
N HIS A 129 14.62 -15.91 24.80
CA HIS A 129 14.85 -15.78 26.24
C HIS A 129 16.26 -15.28 26.57
N GLN A 130 17.28 -15.87 25.93
CA GLN A 130 18.68 -15.51 26.16
C GLN A 130 18.96 -14.05 25.78
N ALA A 131 18.48 -13.62 24.61
CA ALA A 131 18.70 -12.29 24.08
C ALA A 131 17.99 -11.21 24.91
N LEU A 132 16.74 -11.47 25.34
CA LEU A 132 16.01 -10.57 26.23
C LEU A 132 16.75 -10.41 27.57
N HIS A 133 17.20 -11.51 28.17
CA HIS A 133 17.95 -11.46 29.43
C HIS A 133 19.24 -10.65 29.29
N GLN A 134 19.95 -10.78 28.16
CA GLN A 134 21.13 -9.98 27.86
C GLN A 134 20.78 -8.48 27.72
N MET A 135 19.70 -8.13 27.02
CA MET A 135 19.24 -6.74 26.90
C MET A 135 18.84 -6.15 28.27
N LEU A 136 18.15 -6.92 29.11
CA LEU A 136 17.79 -6.53 30.47
C LEU A 136 19.02 -6.35 31.37
N SER A 137 20.04 -7.19 31.20
CA SER A 137 21.31 -7.04 31.90
C SER A 137 22.01 -5.73 31.52
N LEU A 138 22.08 -5.40 30.22
CA LEU A 138 22.62 -4.13 29.74
C LEU A 138 21.83 -2.93 30.28
N TRP A 139 20.50 -3.02 30.31
CA TRP A 139 19.65 -1.99 30.90
C TRP A 139 19.94 -1.79 32.39
N ASN A 140 20.02 -2.88 33.17
CA ASN A 140 20.26 -2.79 34.61
C ASN A 140 21.64 -2.20 34.93
N GLN A 141 22.68 -2.57 34.18
CA GLN A 141 24.01 -1.97 34.33
C GLN A 141 23.99 -0.47 33.97
N TYR A 142 23.30 -0.10 32.88
CA TYR A 142 23.15 1.30 32.47
C TYR A 142 22.37 2.13 33.49
N LYS A 143 21.33 1.55 34.08
CA LYS A 143 20.52 2.14 35.16
C LYS A 143 21.36 2.46 36.39
N GLU A 144 22.30 1.58 36.76
CA GLU A 144 23.22 1.81 37.88
C GLU A 144 24.32 2.82 37.54
N ASN A 145 24.86 2.77 36.32
CA ASN A 145 25.93 3.65 35.88
C ASN A 145 25.74 4.09 34.41
N SER A 146 25.28 5.33 34.20
CA SER A 146 25.10 5.93 32.87
C SER A 146 26.39 6.02 32.04
N GLN A 147 27.56 5.99 32.69
CA GLN A 147 28.88 6.07 32.08
C GLN A 147 29.58 4.71 31.98
N MET A 148 28.87 3.60 32.23
CA MET A 148 29.45 2.26 32.09
C MET A 148 30.10 2.07 30.71
N GLU A 149 31.23 1.37 30.66
CA GLU A 149 31.82 0.98 29.39
C GLU A 149 30.99 -0.15 28.77
N PHE A 150 30.55 0.06 27.53
CA PHE A 150 29.88 -0.97 26.77
C PHE A 150 30.92 -1.81 26.03
N GLU A 151 30.71 -3.11 25.96
CA GLU A 151 31.51 -3.97 25.10
C GLU A 151 31.50 -3.48 23.65
N TRP A 152 32.56 -3.81 22.92
CA TRP A 152 32.71 -3.38 21.54
C TRP A 152 31.49 -3.76 20.68
N GLY A 153 30.90 -2.76 20.02
CA GLY A 153 29.70 -2.93 19.20
C GLY A 153 28.36 -2.75 19.93
N LEU A 154 28.34 -2.67 21.26
CA LEU A 154 27.11 -2.47 22.06
C LEU A 154 26.87 -1.03 22.52
N ALA A 155 27.81 -0.11 22.27
CA ALA A 155 27.68 1.29 22.69
C ALA A 155 26.42 2.01 22.17
N LYS A 156 25.81 1.52 21.09
CA LYS A 156 24.54 2.03 20.56
C LYS A 156 23.34 1.75 21.47
N PHE A 157 23.39 0.74 22.33
CA PHE A 157 22.37 0.52 23.35
C PHE A 157 22.33 1.64 24.39
N ARG A 158 23.45 2.33 24.63
CA ARG A 158 23.44 3.56 25.45
C ARG A 158 22.53 4.62 24.84
N GLN A 159 22.68 4.87 23.53
CA GLN A 159 21.83 5.82 22.81
C GLN A 159 20.39 5.34 22.81
N LEU A 160 20.15 4.05 22.59
CA LEU A 160 18.82 3.46 22.68
C LEU A 160 18.15 3.84 24.00
N PHE A 161 18.78 3.52 25.14
CA PHE A 161 18.20 3.80 26.46
C PHE A 161 17.99 5.30 26.74
N GLN A 162 18.81 6.17 26.16
CA GLN A 162 18.63 7.63 26.28
C GLN A 162 17.41 8.15 25.52
N TYR A 163 17.17 7.62 24.32
CA TYR A 163 16.11 8.07 23.41
C TYR A 163 14.84 7.21 23.46
N LEU A 164 14.85 6.11 24.22
CA LEU A 164 13.74 5.16 24.33
C LEU A 164 12.53 5.83 24.98
N ARG A 165 11.44 5.90 24.23
CA ARG A 165 10.13 6.34 24.71
C ARG A 165 9.34 5.17 25.26
N GLU A 166 9.29 4.09 24.50
CA GLU A 166 8.48 2.91 24.82
C GLU A 166 9.15 1.63 24.35
N ILE A 167 9.04 0.57 25.16
CA ILE A 167 9.38 -0.79 24.78
C ILE A 167 8.30 -1.76 25.24
N ARG A 168 7.79 -2.56 24.29
CA ARG A 168 6.74 -3.57 24.55
C ARG A 168 6.86 -4.74 23.58
N TYR A 169 6.02 -5.76 23.73
CA TYR A 169 5.86 -6.79 22.70
C TYR A 169 4.87 -6.36 21.63
N TRP A 170 5.06 -6.89 20.42
CA TRP A 170 4.09 -6.81 19.34
C TRP A 170 2.83 -7.58 19.73
N ASP A 171 1.67 -6.95 19.71
CA ASP A 171 0.45 -7.45 20.33
C ASP A 171 -0.72 -7.62 19.34
N VAL A 172 -1.89 -7.91 19.89
CA VAL A 172 -3.11 -8.13 19.11
C VAL A 172 -3.57 -6.87 18.38
N GLN A 173 -3.39 -5.68 18.98
CA GLN A 173 -3.79 -4.42 18.36
C GLN A 173 -2.91 -4.14 17.14
N ASP A 174 -1.60 -4.33 17.27
CA ASP A 174 -0.67 -4.11 16.16
C ASP A 174 -1.00 -4.98 14.93
N ARG A 175 -1.42 -6.23 15.17
CA ARG A 175 -1.73 -7.21 14.11
C ARG A 175 -3.05 -6.93 13.38
N LEU A 176 -3.96 -6.15 13.97
CA LEU A 176 -5.36 -6.02 13.51
C LEU A 176 -5.81 -4.58 13.25
N ALA A 177 -5.56 -3.64 14.17
CA ALA A 177 -6.29 -2.37 14.24
C ALA A 177 -6.09 -1.47 13.01
N GLU A 178 -4.85 -1.31 12.57
CA GLU A 178 -4.49 -0.38 11.48
C GLU A 178 -4.31 -1.08 10.12
N THR A 179 -4.78 -2.32 10.02
CA THR A 179 -4.63 -3.13 8.80
C THR A 179 -5.83 -3.08 7.87
N GLY A 180 -6.96 -2.57 8.34
CA GLY A 180 -8.25 -2.62 7.64
C GLY A 180 -9.01 -3.95 7.79
N ILE A 181 -8.39 -5.00 8.33
CA ILE A 181 -8.98 -6.36 8.37
C ILE A 181 -10.29 -6.42 9.15
N LEU A 182 -10.39 -5.73 10.29
CA LEU A 182 -11.58 -5.77 11.14
C LEU A 182 -12.79 -5.14 10.46
N LYS A 183 -12.56 -4.13 9.61
CA LYS A 183 -13.62 -3.52 8.81
C LYS A 183 -14.05 -4.48 7.70
N ALA A 184 -13.09 -5.01 6.94
CA ALA A 184 -13.34 -5.96 5.86
C ALA A 184 -14.11 -7.19 6.36
N TRP A 185 -13.66 -7.84 7.43
CA TRP A 185 -14.37 -8.99 7.99
C TRP A 185 -15.79 -8.68 8.44
N LYS A 186 -16.06 -7.48 8.99
CA LYS A 186 -17.43 -7.08 9.34
C LYS A 186 -18.29 -6.91 8.10
N GLU A 187 -17.75 -6.34 7.03
CA GLU A 187 -18.43 -6.16 5.76
C GLU A 187 -18.74 -7.52 5.09
N ASP A 188 -17.75 -8.42 5.07
CA ASP A 188 -17.91 -9.79 4.53
C ASP A 188 -18.96 -10.59 5.30
N LEU A 189 -19.00 -10.44 6.63
CA LEU A 189 -20.02 -11.08 7.48
C LEU A 189 -21.44 -10.53 7.22
N LEU A 190 -21.57 -9.26 6.87
CA LEU A 190 -22.86 -8.63 6.55
C LEU A 190 -23.37 -9.01 5.16
N ALA A 191 -22.48 -9.26 4.21
CA ALA A 191 -22.82 -9.62 2.83
C ALA A 191 -23.52 -10.99 2.69
N ASN A 192 -23.64 -11.76 3.78
CA ASN A 192 -24.46 -12.98 3.95
C ASN A 192 -24.29 -14.10 2.88
N ASN A 193 -23.21 -14.07 2.09
CA ASN A 193 -23.01 -15.01 0.97
C ASN A 193 -21.76 -15.90 1.10
N SER A 194 -20.79 -15.62 1.98
CA SER A 194 -19.62 -16.47 2.12
C SER A 194 -19.57 -17.24 3.44
N ARG A 195 -19.50 -18.58 3.35
CA ARG A 195 -19.21 -19.45 4.50
C ARG A 195 -17.75 -19.37 4.93
N MET A 196 -16.86 -19.03 3.99
CA MET A 196 -15.41 -18.97 4.19
C MET A 196 -14.91 -17.57 3.84
N ILE A 197 -14.38 -16.85 4.81
CA ILE A 197 -13.90 -15.48 4.63
C ILE A 197 -12.40 -15.54 4.39
N ARG A 198 -11.97 -14.95 3.28
CA ARG A 198 -10.56 -14.92 2.86
C ARG A 198 -9.83 -13.76 3.52
N PHE A 199 -8.55 -13.96 3.77
CA PHE A 199 -7.66 -12.93 4.27
C PHE A 199 -6.21 -13.28 3.96
N GLN A 200 -5.37 -12.27 3.95
CA GLN A 200 -3.93 -12.41 3.86
C GLN A 200 -3.34 -12.38 5.28
N THR A 201 -2.39 -13.28 5.54
CA THR A 201 -1.55 -13.24 6.75
C THR A 201 -0.12 -12.95 6.34
N GLU A 202 0.41 -11.81 6.75
CA GLU A 202 1.83 -11.46 6.57
C GLU A 202 2.62 -12.00 7.75
N LEU A 203 3.64 -12.80 7.46
CA LEU A 203 4.54 -13.38 8.46
C LEU A 203 5.81 -12.53 8.58
N TRP A 204 6.44 -12.57 9.76
CA TRP A 204 7.78 -12.02 9.91
C TRP A 204 8.76 -12.78 9.02
N TYR A 205 9.32 -12.10 8.02
CA TYR A 205 10.37 -12.70 7.20
C TYR A 205 11.61 -12.97 8.07
N ARG A 206 11.95 -14.25 8.24
CA ARG A 206 13.15 -14.69 8.97
C ARG A 206 14.29 -14.94 8.00
N ASN A 207 15.52 -14.63 8.37
CA ASN A 207 16.67 -14.87 7.48
C ASN A 207 16.93 -16.37 7.25
N SER A 208 16.65 -17.20 8.25
CA SER A 208 16.76 -18.67 8.13
C SER A 208 15.55 -19.27 7.42
N ALA A 209 15.79 -20.04 6.36
CA ALA A 209 14.75 -20.78 5.64
C ALA A 209 14.04 -21.82 6.52
N GLU A 210 14.75 -22.44 7.47
CA GLU A 210 14.15 -23.36 8.44
C GLU A 210 13.19 -22.65 9.38
N LYS A 211 13.57 -21.47 9.90
CA LYS A 211 12.70 -20.66 10.74
C LYS A 211 11.47 -20.17 9.99
N ARG A 212 11.62 -19.78 8.71
CA ARG A 212 10.49 -19.43 7.83
C ARG A 212 9.51 -20.60 7.72
N ARG A 213 10.00 -21.79 7.35
CA ARG A 213 9.17 -23.00 7.22
C ARG A 213 8.45 -23.36 8.53
N LEU A 214 9.15 -23.28 9.66
CA LEU A 214 8.56 -23.57 10.98
C LEU A 214 7.47 -22.58 11.37
N SER A 215 7.72 -21.27 11.16
CA SER A 215 6.74 -20.21 11.43
C SER A 215 5.48 -20.41 10.58
N GLU A 216 5.66 -20.64 9.28
CA GLU A 216 4.56 -20.93 8.37
C GLU A 216 3.76 -22.16 8.79
N GLN A 217 4.43 -23.27 9.10
CA GLN A 217 3.77 -24.51 9.52
C GLN A 217 2.96 -24.30 10.81
N THR A 218 3.48 -23.50 11.74
CA THR A 218 2.78 -23.16 12.98
C THR A 218 1.50 -22.39 12.69
N VAL A 219 1.56 -21.36 11.84
CA VAL A 219 0.38 -20.56 11.46
C VAL A 219 -0.62 -21.39 10.66
N ALA A 220 -0.15 -22.21 9.72
CA ALA A 220 -1.02 -23.11 8.95
C ALA A 220 -1.77 -24.10 9.84
N ASN A 221 -1.10 -24.68 10.85
CA ASN A 221 -1.75 -25.57 11.82
C ASN A 221 -2.83 -24.84 12.63
N LEU A 222 -2.57 -23.60 13.07
CA LEU A 222 -3.54 -22.78 13.81
C LEU A 222 -4.76 -22.45 12.95
N ILE A 223 -4.56 -22.12 11.67
CA ILE A 223 -5.65 -21.88 10.71
C ILE A 223 -6.49 -23.16 10.52
N GLN A 224 -5.84 -24.31 10.33
CA GLN A 224 -6.52 -25.60 10.19
C GLN A 224 -7.33 -25.98 11.45
N GLN A 225 -6.81 -25.71 12.65
CA GLN A 225 -7.51 -25.94 13.92
C GLN A 225 -8.80 -25.14 14.04
N LEU A 226 -8.87 -23.96 13.41
CA LEU A 226 -10.07 -23.13 13.34
C LEU A 226 -10.98 -23.48 12.15
N GLY A 227 -10.73 -24.62 11.48
CA GLY A 227 -11.50 -25.10 10.33
C GLY A 227 -11.18 -24.38 9.03
N GLY A 228 -10.09 -23.62 8.97
CA GLY A 228 -9.65 -22.89 7.79
C GLY A 228 -8.76 -23.69 6.85
N THR A 229 -8.45 -23.08 5.70
CA THR A 229 -7.54 -23.64 4.69
C THR A 229 -6.51 -22.60 4.24
N ILE A 230 -5.36 -23.08 3.77
CA ILE A 230 -4.34 -22.24 3.13
C ILE A 230 -4.50 -22.40 1.62
N LEU A 231 -4.80 -21.30 0.94
CA LEU A 231 -5.03 -21.24 -0.50
C LEU A 231 -3.73 -21.02 -1.27
N SER A 232 -2.87 -20.11 -0.78
CA SER A 232 -1.61 -19.77 -1.45
C SER A 232 -0.52 -19.35 -0.45
N ARG A 233 0.74 -19.43 -0.89
CA ARG A 233 1.94 -19.17 -0.10
C ARG A 233 2.95 -18.45 -0.97
N CYS A 234 3.55 -17.39 -0.45
CA CYS A 234 4.58 -16.66 -1.18
C CYS A 234 5.75 -16.27 -0.26
N VAL A 235 6.96 -16.50 -0.75
CA VAL A 235 8.21 -16.03 -0.13
C VAL A 235 9.06 -15.37 -1.22
N ILE A 236 9.38 -14.10 -1.04
CA ILE A 236 10.29 -13.35 -1.92
C ILE A 236 11.38 -12.74 -1.05
N GLN A 237 12.58 -13.31 -1.14
CA GLN A 237 13.69 -12.97 -0.26
C GLN A 237 14.22 -11.55 -0.50
N GLU A 238 14.19 -11.11 -1.76
CA GLU A 238 14.77 -9.85 -2.23
C GLU A 238 14.07 -8.63 -1.63
N ILE A 239 12.81 -8.82 -1.24
CA ILE A 239 11.99 -7.82 -0.56
C ILE A 239 11.61 -8.25 0.86
N ALA A 240 12.20 -9.31 1.41
CA ALA A 240 11.84 -9.85 2.73
C ALA A 240 10.32 -9.98 2.91
N TYR A 241 9.66 -10.64 1.96
CA TYR A 241 8.21 -10.90 1.98
C TYR A 241 7.95 -12.38 2.28
N HIS A 242 7.04 -12.64 3.21
CA HIS A 242 6.54 -13.98 3.52
C HIS A 242 5.07 -13.86 3.87
N SER A 243 4.18 -14.46 3.09
CA SER A 243 2.74 -14.34 3.32
C SER A 243 1.97 -15.58 2.90
N LEU A 244 0.83 -15.76 3.56
CA LEU A 244 -0.14 -16.81 3.29
C LEU A 244 -1.48 -16.17 2.90
N LEU A 245 -2.10 -16.72 1.86
CA LEU A 245 -3.50 -16.49 1.57
C LEU A 245 -4.29 -17.63 2.22
N ALA A 246 -5.24 -17.29 3.08
CA ALA A 246 -6.00 -18.26 3.85
C ALA A 246 -7.48 -17.88 3.89
N GLU A 247 -8.30 -18.86 4.28
CA GLU A 247 -9.71 -18.64 4.56
C GLU A 247 -10.09 -19.30 5.89
N LEU A 248 -11.06 -18.69 6.57
CA LEU A 248 -11.63 -19.20 7.82
C LEU A 248 -13.16 -19.24 7.73
N PRO A 249 -13.82 -20.19 8.42
CA PRO A 249 -15.26 -20.17 8.56
C PRO A 249 -15.75 -18.83 9.16
N ALA A 250 -16.90 -18.34 8.68
CA ALA A 250 -17.50 -17.10 9.17
C ALA A 250 -17.70 -17.11 10.71
N SER A 251 -18.01 -18.26 11.31
CA SER A 251 -18.13 -18.41 12.76
C SER A 251 -16.79 -18.16 13.47
N SER A 252 -15.68 -18.66 12.94
CA SER A 252 -14.35 -18.46 13.51
C SER A 252 -13.94 -16.98 13.43
N ILE A 253 -14.28 -16.30 12.33
CA ILE A 253 -14.05 -14.86 12.19
C ILE A 253 -14.91 -14.05 13.18
N GLN A 254 -16.19 -14.40 13.37
CA GLN A 254 -17.04 -13.77 14.37
C GLN A 254 -16.47 -13.92 15.78
N GLU A 255 -15.96 -15.10 16.14
CA GLU A 255 -15.29 -15.34 17.41
C GLU A 255 -14.03 -14.50 17.57
N ILE A 256 -13.20 -14.39 16.54
CA ILE A 256 -12.00 -13.53 16.55
C ILE A 256 -12.39 -12.06 16.73
N ILE A 257 -13.43 -11.57 16.05
CA ILE A 257 -13.88 -10.18 16.22
C ILE A 257 -14.40 -9.94 17.65
N ALA A 258 -15.14 -10.90 18.21
CA ALA A 258 -15.71 -10.79 19.55
C ALA A 258 -14.64 -10.90 20.64
N ASN A 259 -13.66 -11.78 20.46
CA ASN A 259 -12.53 -11.99 21.36
C ASN A 259 -11.24 -12.22 20.56
N PRO A 260 -10.48 -11.14 20.27
CA PRO A 260 -9.33 -11.23 19.37
C PRO A 260 -8.12 -11.93 19.98
N ARG A 261 -8.13 -12.27 21.28
CA ARG A 261 -7.07 -13.04 21.93
C ARG A 261 -7.20 -14.54 21.67
N THR A 262 -7.15 -14.92 20.39
CA THR A 262 -7.11 -16.32 19.95
C THR A 262 -5.68 -16.78 19.75
N SER A 263 -5.42 -18.09 19.80
CA SER A 263 -4.08 -18.65 19.55
C SER A 263 -3.53 -18.29 18.17
N LEU A 264 -4.40 -18.14 17.17
CA LEU A 264 -4.01 -17.68 15.84
C LEU A 264 -3.52 -16.23 15.87
N VAL A 265 -4.31 -15.31 16.44
CA VAL A 265 -3.96 -13.88 16.46
C VAL A 265 -2.76 -13.59 17.37
N GLU A 266 -2.62 -14.31 18.49
CA GLU A 266 -1.47 -14.19 19.40
C GLU A 266 -0.21 -14.92 18.88
N CYS A 267 -0.21 -15.44 17.66
CA CYS A 267 0.95 -16.10 17.11
C CYS A 267 2.08 -15.09 16.84
N ASP A 268 3.25 -15.33 17.43
CA ASP A 268 4.43 -14.46 17.32
C ASP A 268 5.04 -14.47 15.90
N GLY A 269 4.71 -15.47 15.08
CA GLY A 269 5.12 -15.55 13.68
C GLY A 269 4.37 -14.58 12.74
N ILE A 270 3.22 -14.06 13.18
CA ILE A 270 2.36 -13.18 12.37
C ILE A 270 2.70 -11.71 12.62
N MET A 271 2.95 -11.00 11.52
CA MET A 271 3.12 -9.55 11.49
C MET A 271 1.76 -8.85 11.39
N PHE A 272 0.97 -9.15 10.36
CA PHE A 272 -0.34 -8.54 10.14
C PHE A 272 -1.36 -9.54 9.59
N PHE A 273 -2.62 -9.34 9.95
CA PHE A 273 -3.76 -9.81 9.16
C PHE A 273 -4.19 -8.68 8.24
N ARG A 274 -4.45 -8.96 6.96
CA ARG A 274 -4.79 -7.96 5.95
C ARG A 274 -5.97 -8.48 5.13
N PRO A 275 -6.88 -7.60 4.67
CA PRO A 275 -7.81 -7.98 3.63
C PRO A 275 -7.05 -8.57 2.45
N THR A 276 -7.70 -9.45 1.69
CA THR A 276 -7.23 -9.77 0.34
C THR A 276 -7.14 -8.46 -0.44
N GLY A 277 -6.05 -8.27 -1.19
CA GLY A 277 -5.73 -6.95 -1.77
C GLY A 277 -6.82 -6.53 -2.76
N GLN A 278 -7.73 -5.67 -2.30
CA GLN A 278 -8.94 -5.22 -3.01
C GLN A 278 -8.58 -4.27 -4.16
N MET A 279 -7.81 -4.77 -5.12
CA MET A 279 -7.52 -4.13 -6.39
C MET A 279 -8.64 -4.52 -7.33
N SER A 280 -9.67 -3.68 -7.36
CA SER A 280 -10.87 -3.90 -8.16
C SER A 280 -11.22 -2.66 -8.97
N THR A 281 -11.75 -2.90 -10.15
CA THR A 281 -12.26 -1.86 -11.04
C THR A 281 -13.66 -1.48 -10.59
N ILE A 282 -13.95 -0.18 -10.47
CA ILE A 282 -15.32 0.27 -10.25
C ILE A 282 -16.02 0.30 -11.60
N LYS A 283 -17.05 -0.52 -11.78
CA LYS A 283 -17.96 -0.41 -12.93
C LYS A 283 -19.03 0.64 -12.65
N GLY A 284 -19.34 1.45 -13.66
CA GLY A 284 -20.49 2.34 -13.62
C GLY A 284 -21.79 1.54 -13.60
N THR A 285 -22.83 2.08 -12.97
CA THR A 285 -24.14 1.39 -12.84
C THR A 285 -25.05 1.56 -14.05
N ASP A 286 -24.66 2.41 -15.00
CA ASP A 286 -25.37 2.72 -16.24
C ASP A 286 -24.29 3.15 -17.25
N GLU A 287 -24.24 2.54 -18.44
CA GLU A 287 -23.32 2.88 -19.55
C GLU A 287 -23.79 4.11 -20.36
N GLY A 288 -25.02 4.59 -20.14
CA GLY A 288 -25.57 5.73 -20.87
C GLY A 288 -25.67 5.49 -22.38
N GLU A 289 -26.00 6.53 -23.17
CA GLU A 289 -25.88 6.47 -24.63
C GLU A 289 -24.41 6.73 -25.01
N LEU A 290 -23.61 5.67 -25.05
CA LEU A 290 -22.25 5.75 -25.61
C LEU A 290 -22.35 6.11 -27.11
N LEU A 291 -21.72 7.21 -27.50
CA LEU A 291 -21.59 7.57 -28.90
C LEU A 291 -20.50 6.70 -29.53
N ASP A 292 -20.84 6.02 -30.63
CA ASP A 292 -19.84 5.33 -31.43
C ASP A 292 -18.75 6.31 -31.87
N TYR A 293 -17.48 5.93 -31.67
CA TYR A 293 -16.36 6.68 -32.22
C TYR A 293 -16.53 6.79 -33.76
N ALA A 294 -16.74 8.00 -34.27
CA ALA A 294 -17.04 8.23 -35.68
C ALA A 294 -15.78 8.38 -36.56
N GLY A 295 -14.57 8.25 -35.98
CA GLY A 295 -13.32 8.42 -36.72
C GLY A 295 -13.03 7.29 -37.70
N ASP A 296 -12.34 7.63 -38.80
CA ASP A 296 -11.95 6.68 -39.84
C ASP A 296 -10.81 5.76 -39.36
N THR A 297 -11.19 4.55 -38.96
CA THR A 297 -10.24 3.52 -38.52
C THR A 297 -9.44 2.88 -39.65
N SER A 298 -9.80 3.08 -40.93
CA SER A 298 -9.11 2.48 -42.07
C SER A 298 -7.70 3.05 -42.31
N ALA A 299 -7.45 4.27 -41.81
CA ALA A 299 -6.14 4.92 -41.86
C ALA A 299 -5.19 4.48 -40.73
N LEU A 300 -5.66 3.70 -39.76
CA LEU A 300 -4.85 3.26 -38.62
C LEU A 300 -3.80 2.23 -39.07
N ARG A 301 -2.52 2.63 -39.03
CA ARG A 301 -1.41 1.74 -39.35
C ARG A 301 -1.21 0.69 -38.27
N THR A 302 -1.06 -0.57 -38.67
CA THR A 302 -0.67 -1.66 -37.77
C THR A 302 0.72 -1.39 -37.19
N PRO A 303 0.94 -1.63 -35.89
CA PRO A 303 2.27 -1.60 -35.30
C PRO A 303 3.25 -2.52 -36.04
N VAL A 304 4.52 -2.13 -36.09
CA VAL A 304 5.58 -2.91 -36.76
C VAL A 304 6.73 -3.25 -35.81
N ASN A 305 6.84 -2.53 -34.70
CA ASN A 305 7.91 -2.72 -33.73
C ASN A 305 7.49 -3.69 -32.62
N SER A 306 8.44 -4.48 -32.13
CA SER A 306 8.27 -5.36 -30.95
C SER A 306 7.75 -4.59 -29.73
N PRO A 307 7.09 -5.25 -28.76
CA PRO A 307 6.52 -4.54 -27.63
C PRO A 307 7.60 -3.92 -26.73
N THR A 308 7.48 -2.62 -26.50
CA THR A 308 8.29 -1.87 -25.51
C THR A 308 7.49 -1.60 -24.24
N VAL A 309 6.16 -1.63 -24.32
CA VAL A 309 5.22 -1.39 -23.21
C VAL A 309 4.47 -2.68 -22.90
N ALA A 310 4.38 -3.02 -21.62
CA ALA A 310 3.51 -4.05 -21.10
C ALA A 310 2.36 -3.45 -20.26
N LEU A 311 1.16 -3.97 -20.43
CA LEU A 311 -0.02 -3.70 -19.64
C LEU A 311 -0.31 -4.91 -18.75
N LEU A 312 -0.20 -4.74 -17.43
CA LEU A 312 -0.61 -5.74 -16.45
C LEU A 312 -1.92 -5.26 -15.83
N ASP A 313 -3.03 -5.79 -16.32
CA ASP A 313 -4.38 -5.29 -16.03
C ASP A 313 -5.44 -6.40 -16.26
N GLY A 314 -6.71 -6.04 -16.40
CA GLY A 314 -7.77 -6.89 -16.92
C GLY A 314 -7.57 -7.32 -18.37
N LEU A 315 -8.34 -8.31 -18.81
CA LEU A 315 -8.24 -8.87 -20.15
C LEU A 315 -8.84 -7.91 -21.20
N PRO A 316 -8.05 -7.36 -22.15
CA PRO A 316 -8.59 -6.44 -23.15
C PRO A 316 -9.41 -7.15 -24.25
N LEU A 317 -10.28 -6.38 -24.91
CA LEU A 317 -11.00 -6.77 -26.12
C LEU A 317 -10.06 -6.74 -27.34
N ALA A 318 -9.38 -7.86 -27.60
CA ALA A 318 -8.42 -8.01 -28.70
C ALA A 318 -8.96 -7.60 -30.08
N HIS A 319 -10.25 -7.85 -30.34
CA HIS A 319 -10.91 -7.57 -31.63
C HIS A 319 -11.71 -6.28 -31.64
N HIS A 320 -11.57 -5.41 -30.63
CA HIS A 320 -12.14 -4.08 -30.67
C HIS A 320 -11.62 -3.32 -31.90
N ARG A 321 -12.48 -2.56 -32.58
CA ARG A 321 -12.17 -1.93 -33.88
C ARG A 321 -10.89 -1.09 -33.86
N LEU A 322 -10.62 -0.40 -32.74
CA LEU A 322 -9.41 0.41 -32.56
C LEU A 322 -8.17 -0.41 -32.15
N LEU A 323 -8.34 -1.52 -31.44
CA LEU A 323 -7.23 -2.31 -30.86
C LEU A 323 -6.83 -3.51 -31.70
N SER A 324 -7.63 -3.87 -32.70
CA SER A 324 -7.38 -5.01 -33.57
C SER A 324 -5.98 -4.97 -34.18
N ASN A 325 -5.25 -6.07 -34.05
CA ASN A 325 -3.85 -6.23 -34.49
C ASN A 325 -2.83 -5.31 -33.80
N ARG A 326 -3.12 -4.80 -32.59
CA ARG A 326 -2.16 -4.00 -31.80
C ARG A 326 -1.66 -4.68 -30.52
N LEU A 327 -2.37 -5.71 -30.05
CA LEU A 327 -2.11 -6.35 -28.77
C LEU A 327 -1.47 -7.72 -28.96
N ILE A 328 -0.49 -8.04 -28.12
CA ILE A 328 0.04 -9.38 -27.90
C ILE A 328 -0.47 -9.80 -26.52
N ILE A 329 -1.50 -10.65 -26.47
CA ILE A 329 -2.10 -11.09 -25.20
C ILE A 329 -1.44 -12.42 -24.79
N ASP A 330 -0.80 -12.43 -23.62
CA ASP A 330 -0.24 -13.63 -22.97
C ASP A 330 -1.03 -13.93 -21.71
N ASP A 331 -1.81 -15.00 -21.74
CA ASP A 331 -2.70 -15.45 -20.65
C ASP A 331 -2.36 -16.90 -20.23
N PRO A 332 -1.19 -17.15 -19.63
CA PRO A 332 -0.77 -18.48 -19.20
C PRO A 332 -1.62 -19.08 -18.08
N ASP A 333 -2.42 -18.28 -17.38
CA ASP A 333 -3.31 -18.75 -16.30
C ASP A 333 -4.74 -19.08 -16.81
N ASP A 334 -5.02 -18.84 -18.10
CA ASP A 334 -6.33 -19.05 -18.74
C ASP A 334 -7.48 -18.28 -18.09
N TRP A 335 -7.23 -17.02 -17.69
CA TRP A 335 -8.28 -16.13 -17.17
C TRP A 335 -9.36 -15.83 -18.19
N THR A 336 -9.02 -15.86 -19.48
CA THR A 336 -9.94 -15.71 -20.61
C THR A 336 -11.19 -16.59 -20.49
N SER A 337 -11.07 -17.80 -19.95
CA SER A 337 -12.19 -18.73 -19.75
C SER A 337 -13.28 -18.19 -18.82
N ALA A 338 -12.96 -17.25 -17.92
CA ALA A 338 -13.88 -16.67 -16.94
C ALA A 338 -14.50 -15.33 -17.39
N TYR A 339 -14.01 -14.74 -18.48
CA TYR A 339 -14.43 -13.43 -18.98
C TYR A 339 -15.61 -13.51 -19.95
N LEU A 340 -16.64 -12.71 -19.70
CA LEU A 340 -17.57 -12.28 -20.74
C LEU A 340 -17.00 -11.10 -21.53
N VAL A 341 -17.56 -10.82 -22.71
CA VAL A 341 -17.18 -9.64 -23.51
C VAL A 341 -17.44 -8.34 -22.74
N THR A 342 -18.56 -8.27 -22.03
CA THR A 342 -18.97 -7.15 -21.16
C THR A 342 -18.14 -7.01 -19.90
N ASP A 343 -17.28 -8.00 -19.56
CA ASP A 343 -16.42 -7.89 -18.40
C ASP A 343 -15.08 -7.20 -18.73
N ARG A 344 -14.76 -7.02 -20.02
CA ARG A 344 -13.44 -6.58 -20.51
C ARG A 344 -13.37 -5.07 -20.66
N GLU A 345 -13.62 -4.34 -19.58
CA GLU A 345 -13.71 -2.88 -19.59
C GLU A 345 -12.35 -2.23 -19.31
N HIS A 346 -11.78 -2.48 -18.13
CA HIS A 346 -10.64 -1.70 -17.64
C HIS A 346 -9.37 -1.98 -18.46
N GLY A 347 -9.08 -3.25 -18.74
CA GLY A 347 -7.98 -3.64 -19.61
C GLY A 347 -8.09 -3.08 -21.03
N THR A 348 -9.31 -3.00 -21.57
CA THR A 348 -9.58 -2.40 -22.89
C THR A 348 -9.34 -0.89 -22.86
N GLY A 349 -9.86 -0.20 -21.84
CA GLY A 349 -9.65 1.23 -21.64
C GLY A 349 -8.17 1.58 -21.52
N MET A 350 -7.42 0.86 -20.69
CA MET A 350 -5.98 1.08 -20.51
C MET A 350 -5.19 0.78 -21.79
N ALA A 351 -5.52 -0.30 -22.51
CA ALA A 351 -4.90 -0.59 -23.79
C ALA A 351 -5.17 0.51 -24.83
N SER A 352 -6.37 1.09 -24.83
CA SER A 352 -6.73 2.21 -25.70
C SER A 352 -5.92 3.46 -25.35
N LEU A 353 -5.85 3.84 -24.08
CA LEU A 353 -5.07 5.01 -23.64
C LEU A 353 -3.58 4.87 -23.96
N ILE A 354 -2.99 3.67 -23.78
CA ILE A 354 -1.59 3.42 -24.14
C ILE A 354 -1.39 3.52 -25.67
N ALA A 355 -2.35 3.02 -26.46
CA ALA A 355 -2.25 3.01 -27.91
C ALA A 355 -2.49 4.39 -28.54
N PHE A 356 -3.40 5.18 -27.98
CA PHE A 356 -3.97 6.36 -28.64
C PHE A 356 -3.94 7.64 -27.80
N GLY A 357 -3.83 7.57 -26.48
CA GLY A 357 -4.14 8.69 -25.59
C GLY A 357 -5.65 8.99 -25.55
N ASP A 358 -6.02 10.24 -25.23
CA ASP A 358 -7.40 10.69 -25.36
C ASP A 358 -7.80 10.66 -26.84
N LEU A 359 -8.89 9.95 -27.17
CA LEU A 359 -9.37 9.80 -28.55
C LEU A 359 -9.88 11.11 -29.16
N ASN A 360 -10.10 12.14 -28.33
CA ASN A 360 -10.44 13.48 -28.76
C ASN A 360 -9.21 14.33 -29.10
N ASP A 361 -8.02 13.92 -28.64
CA ASP A 361 -6.76 14.50 -29.09
C ASP A 361 -6.31 13.72 -30.33
N ASP A 362 -6.09 14.41 -31.45
CA ASP A 362 -5.58 13.80 -32.70
C ASP A 362 -4.09 13.39 -32.56
N LEU A 363 -3.77 12.60 -31.53
CA LEU A 363 -2.45 12.09 -31.23
C LEU A 363 -2.07 10.98 -32.20
N ARG A 364 -0.78 10.89 -32.46
CA ARG A 364 -0.24 9.82 -33.28
C ARG A 364 -0.28 8.51 -32.49
N PRO A 365 -0.94 7.44 -32.99
CA PRO A 365 -0.97 6.16 -32.31
C PRO A 365 0.42 5.56 -32.12
N LEU A 366 0.59 4.79 -31.06
CA LEU A 366 1.80 4.00 -30.79
C LEU A 366 2.06 3.03 -31.96
N ASP A 367 3.31 2.98 -32.42
CA ASP A 367 3.77 2.13 -33.53
C ASP A 367 4.44 0.81 -33.08
N HIS A 368 4.43 0.56 -31.77
CA HIS A 368 4.85 -0.69 -31.13
C HIS A 368 3.63 -1.51 -30.73
N TYR A 369 3.77 -2.84 -30.77
CA TYR A 369 2.78 -3.72 -30.15
C TYR A 369 2.71 -3.45 -28.64
N ILE A 370 1.53 -3.64 -28.05
CA ILE A 370 1.36 -3.62 -26.60
C ILE A 370 1.33 -5.07 -26.13
N TYR A 371 2.22 -5.41 -25.20
CA TYR A 371 2.17 -6.70 -24.52
C TYR A 371 1.11 -6.62 -23.41
N ALA A 372 0.09 -7.45 -23.43
CA ALA A 372 -0.96 -7.47 -22.43
C ALA A 372 -0.90 -8.77 -21.63
N ARG A 373 -0.76 -8.63 -20.31
CA ARG A 373 -0.76 -9.74 -19.35
C ARG A 373 -1.94 -9.59 -18.41
N PRO A 374 -3.01 -10.38 -18.59
CA PRO A 374 -4.13 -10.38 -17.68
C PRO A 374 -3.68 -10.78 -16.27
N ILE A 375 -4.00 -9.96 -15.28
CA ILE A 375 -3.79 -10.20 -13.84
C ILE A 375 -5.09 -10.09 -13.04
N PHE A 376 -6.17 -9.62 -13.69
CA PHE A 376 -7.50 -9.62 -13.11
C PHE A 376 -8.37 -10.73 -13.69
N LYS A 377 -9.43 -11.03 -12.95
CA LYS A 377 -10.52 -11.93 -13.30
C LYS A 377 -11.83 -11.33 -12.76
N PRO A 378 -12.94 -11.45 -13.50
CA PRO A 378 -14.23 -10.95 -13.03
C PRO A 378 -14.71 -11.79 -11.85
N ASP A 379 -15.10 -11.16 -10.75
CA ASP A 379 -15.64 -11.88 -9.59
C ASP A 379 -17.13 -12.18 -9.77
N PRO A 380 -17.53 -13.46 -9.98
CA PRO A 380 -18.93 -13.85 -10.16
C PRO A 380 -19.79 -13.65 -8.91
N SER A 381 -19.18 -13.42 -7.73
CA SER A 381 -19.90 -13.19 -6.48
C SER A 381 -20.44 -11.76 -6.34
N THR A 382 -19.92 -10.82 -7.15
CA THR A 382 -20.39 -9.44 -7.20
C THR A 382 -21.46 -9.26 -8.29
N PRO A 383 -22.52 -8.46 -8.05
CA PRO A 383 -23.55 -8.22 -9.06
C PRO A 383 -23.00 -7.71 -10.40
N ASP A 384 -22.01 -6.82 -10.34
CA ASP A 384 -21.43 -6.15 -11.53
C ASP A 384 -20.26 -6.93 -12.15
N ARG A 385 -19.86 -8.06 -11.54
CA ARG A 385 -18.71 -8.87 -11.96
C ARG A 385 -17.46 -8.02 -12.16
N CYS A 386 -17.12 -7.20 -11.17
CA CYS A 386 -15.96 -6.34 -11.23
C CYS A 386 -14.67 -7.15 -11.43
N GLU A 387 -13.75 -6.61 -12.23
CA GLU A 387 -12.43 -7.22 -12.43
C GLU A 387 -11.58 -7.00 -11.18
N CYS A 388 -11.05 -8.07 -10.60
CA CYS A 388 -10.14 -7.99 -9.47
C CYS A 388 -9.04 -9.04 -9.56
N ILE A 389 -7.99 -8.95 -8.73
CA ILE A 389 -7.01 -10.03 -8.60
C ILE A 389 -7.76 -11.31 -8.14
N PRO A 390 -7.48 -12.50 -8.70
CA PRO A 390 -8.14 -13.76 -8.31
C PRO A 390 -7.82 -14.19 -6.86
N GLU A 391 -8.51 -13.61 -5.89
CA GLU A 391 -8.27 -13.79 -4.46
C GLU A 391 -8.57 -15.22 -3.96
N GLU A 392 -9.13 -16.09 -4.80
CA GLU A 392 -9.28 -17.52 -4.53
C GLU A 392 -7.97 -18.30 -4.59
N THR A 393 -6.96 -17.79 -5.30
CA THR A 393 -5.72 -18.52 -5.59
C THR A 393 -4.46 -17.67 -5.54
N GLU A 394 -4.58 -16.34 -5.67
CA GLU A 394 -3.44 -15.48 -5.93
C GLU A 394 -3.17 -14.47 -4.82
N LEU A 395 -1.89 -14.36 -4.46
CA LEU A 395 -1.36 -13.20 -3.74
C LEU A 395 -0.89 -12.19 -4.79
N ALA A 396 -1.39 -10.96 -4.74
CA ALA A 396 -1.05 -9.90 -5.70
C ALA A 396 0.47 -9.75 -5.91
N VAL A 397 1.23 -9.77 -4.81
CA VAL A 397 2.70 -9.68 -4.84
C VAL A 397 3.32 -10.85 -5.60
N ASP A 398 2.80 -12.07 -5.42
CA ASP A 398 3.30 -13.26 -6.12
C ASP A 398 2.98 -13.22 -7.61
N LEU A 399 1.72 -12.89 -7.96
CA LEU A 399 1.26 -12.80 -9.33
C LEU A 399 2.06 -11.77 -10.14
N ILE A 400 2.26 -10.57 -9.58
CA ILE A 400 3.07 -9.52 -10.24
C ILE A 400 4.53 -9.97 -10.36
N HIS A 401 5.09 -10.61 -9.34
CA HIS A 401 6.47 -11.12 -9.39
C HIS A 401 6.65 -12.14 -10.53
N ARG A 402 5.76 -13.13 -10.62
CA ARG A 402 5.78 -14.15 -11.68
C ARG A 402 5.53 -13.54 -13.06
N ALA A 403 4.58 -12.61 -13.17
CA ALA A 403 4.24 -11.93 -14.42
C ALA A 403 5.43 -11.15 -14.98
N VAL A 404 6.09 -10.33 -14.16
CA VAL A 404 7.23 -9.52 -14.63
C VAL A 404 8.41 -10.42 -15.00
N ARG A 405 8.72 -11.45 -14.21
CA ARG A 405 9.79 -12.39 -14.55
C ARG A 405 9.53 -13.08 -15.88
N ARG A 406 8.32 -13.57 -16.13
CA ARG A 406 7.97 -14.16 -17.43
C ARG A 406 8.22 -13.22 -18.61
N ILE A 407 7.93 -11.92 -18.44
CA ILE A 407 8.08 -10.91 -19.50
C ILE A 407 9.56 -10.67 -19.83
N VAL A 408 10.42 -10.46 -18.82
CA VAL A 408 11.78 -9.92 -19.02
C VAL A 408 12.94 -10.78 -18.50
N ASP A 409 12.71 -11.74 -17.61
CA ASP A 409 13.76 -12.58 -17.03
C ASP A 409 14.28 -13.57 -18.07
N SER A 410 15.47 -13.28 -18.60
CA SER A 410 16.14 -14.11 -19.61
C SER A 410 17.16 -15.08 -19.01
N ASP A 411 17.46 -14.93 -17.71
CA ASP A 411 18.43 -15.75 -16.98
C ASP A 411 17.73 -16.87 -16.16
N GLY A 412 16.40 -16.93 -16.22
CA GLY A 412 15.57 -17.96 -15.58
C GLY A 412 15.58 -19.30 -16.33
N GLU A 413 14.82 -20.27 -15.80
CA GLU A 413 14.64 -21.58 -16.44
C GLU A 413 13.82 -21.49 -17.74
N GLU A 414 12.91 -20.51 -17.82
CA GLU A 414 12.12 -20.19 -19.01
C GLU A 414 12.68 -18.94 -19.70
N VAL A 415 12.65 -18.92 -21.03
CA VAL A 415 13.07 -17.75 -21.81
C VAL A 415 12.01 -16.65 -21.69
N ALA A 416 12.46 -15.42 -21.41
CA ALA A 416 11.63 -14.22 -21.43
C ALA A 416 10.78 -14.13 -22.70
N VAL A 417 9.47 -13.94 -22.54
CA VAL A 417 8.53 -13.94 -23.68
C VAL A 417 8.43 -12.58 -24.38
N ALA A 418 8.82 -11.49 -23.71
CA ALA A 418 8.86 -10.15 -24.28
C ALA A 418 10.04 -9.30 -23.74
N PRO A 419 11.29 -9.73 -23.96
CA PRO A 419 12.49 -9.11 -23.38
C PRO A 419 12.74 -7.66 -23.85
N THR A 420 12.05 -7.22 -24.90
CA THR A 420 12.10 -5.84 -25.41
C THR A 420 11.30 -4.85 -24.55
N VAL A 421 10.43 -5.34 -23.66
CA VAL A 421 9.65 -4.50 -22.77
C VAL A 421 10.58 -3.72 -21.83
N LYS A 422 10.34 -2.41 -21.73
CA LYS A 422 11.04 -1.49 -20.83
C LYS A 422 10.11 -0.64 -19.98
N ILE A 423 8.82 -0.60 -20.31
CA ILE A 423 7.80 0.13 -19.55
C ILE A 423 6.70 -0.85 -19.17
N ILE A 424 6.30 -0.85 -17.91
CA ILE A 424 5.22 -1.67 -17.38
C ILE A 424 4.18 -0.74 -16.76
N ASN A 425 2.99 -0.70 -17.34
CA ASN A 425 1.85 0.03 -16.80
C ASN A 425 1.08 -0.84 -15.80
N LEU A 426 0.88 -0.29 -14.60
CA LEU A 426 0.10 -0.88 -13.52
C LEU A 426 -0.95 0.15 -13.05
N SER A 427 -2.11 0.14 -13.70
CA SER A 427 -3.25 0.99 -13.33
C SER A 427 -4.06 0.36 -12.18
N ILE A 428 -3.37 -0.10 -11.13
CA ILE A 428 -3.96 -0.85 -10.02
C ILE A 428 -3.60 -0.19 -8.69
N GLY A 429 -4.46 -0.35 -7.68
CA GLY A 429 -4.20 0.16 -6.33
C GLY A 429 -4.98 -0.58 -5.25
N ASP A 430 -4.33 -0.84 -4.11
CA ASP A 430 -4.96 -1.50 -2.97
C ASP A 430 -5.56 -0.47 -2.02
N ASN A 431 -6.89 -0.33 -2.06
CA ASN A 431 -7.63 0.62 -1.24
C ASN A 431 -7.47 0.38 0.27
N SER A 432 -7.15 -0.86 0.68
CA SER A 432 -6.91 -1.24 2.07
C SER A 432 -5.51 -0.83 2.58
N ARG A 433 -4.63 -0.34 1.69
CA ARG A 433 -3.25 0.04 1.99
C ARG A 433 -2.93 1.48 1.59
N PRO A 434 -3.53 2.48 2.26
CA PRO A 434 -3.03 3.86 2.17
C PRO A 434 -1.59 3.92 2.72
N PHE A 435 -0.75 4.71 2.06
CA PHE A 435 0.60 4.95 2.54
C PHE A 435 0.59 5.90 3.73
N ILE A 436 1.03 5.37 4.87
CA ILE A 436 1.17 6.13 6.12
C ILE A 436 2.65 6.34 6.40
N GLN A 437 3.40 5.25 6.61
CA GLN A 437 4.83 5.28 6.97
C GLN A 437 5.62 4.10 6.39
N MET A 438 5.00 2.91 6.34
CA MET A 438 5.64 1.68 5.89
C MET A 438 5.37 1.45 4.40
N MET A 439 6.44 1.18 3.65
CA MET A 439 6.36 0.73 2.27
C MET A 439 5.64 -0.61 2.17
N SER A 440 4.63 -0.73 1.30
CA SER A 440 3.95 -1.99 1.07
C SER A 440 4.87 -3.04 0.43
N PRO A 441 4.57 -4.34 0.59
CA PRO A 441 5.27 -5.40 -0.11
C PRO A 441 5.27 -5.22 -1.63
N LEU A 442 4.16 -4.76 -2.23
CA LEU A 442 4.09 -4.55 -3.67
C LEU A 442 4.96 -3.37 -4.13
N ALA A 443 4.99 -2.26 -3.39
CA ALA A 443 5.90 -1.14 -3.69
C ALA A 443 7.37 -1.58 -3.62
N ARG A 444 7.76 -2.34 -2.59
CA ARG A 444 9.11 -2.92 -2.49
C ARG A 444 9.41 -3.88 -3.64
N LEU A 445 8.42 -4.68 -4.06
CA LEU A 445 8.56 -5.60 -5.19
C LEU A 445 8.87 -4.85 -6.48
N ILE A 446 8.05 -3.85 -6.84
CA ILE A 446 8.25 -3.13 -8.09
C ILE A 446 9.52 -2.28 -8.06
N ASP A 447 9.93 -1.76 -6.89
CA ASP A 447 11.22 -1.08 -6.72
C ASP A 447 12.39 -2.01 -7.02
N TRP A 448 12.36 -3.23 -6.46
CA TRP A 448 13.37 -4.25 -6.70
C TRP A 448 13.37 -4.72 -8.16
N LEU A 449 12.20 -5.04 -8.73
CA LEU A 449 12.06 -5.46 -10.13
C LEU A 449 12.55 -4.39 -11.10
N SER A 450 12.23 -3.13 -10.83
CA SER A 450 12.66 -1.98 -11.63
C SER A 450 14.18 -1.90 -11.68
N PHE A 451 14.81 -1.94 -10.49
CA PHE A 451 16.26 -1.90 -10.37
C PHE A 451 16.94 -3.14 -10.99
N HIS A 452 16.38 -4.33 -10.75
CA HIS A 452 17.00 -5.58 -11.16
C HIS A 452 16.91 -5.82 -12.67
N TYR A 453 15.74 -5.59 -13.28
CA TYR A 453 15.51 -5.84 -14.71
C TYR A 453 15.63 -4.59 -15.59
N ASN A 454 15.92 -3.43 -15.00
CA ASN A 454 16.00 -2.13 -15.68
C ASN A 454 14.72 -1.86 -16.50
N VAL A 455 13.58 -1.93 -15.81
CA VAL A 455 12.25 -1.62 -16.34
C VAL A 455 11.64 -0.46 -15.56
N LEU A 456 10.90 0.39 -16.25
CA LEU A 456 10.17 1.52 -15.67
C LEU A 456 8.74 1.09 -15.37
N PHE A 457 8.33 1.19 -14.11
CA PHE A 457 6.93 1.05 -13.73
C PHE A 457 6.23 2.41 -13.78
N ILE A 458 5.04 2.44 -14.38
CA ILE A 458 4.10 3.54 -14.30
C ILE A 458 2.93 3.05 -13.45
N VAL A 459 2.71 3.68 -12.30
CA VAL A 459 1.69 3.30 -11.32
C VAL A 459 0.73 4.45 -11.08
N SER A 460 -0.54 4.16 -10.84
CA SER A 460 -1.50 5.20 -10.45
C SER A 460 -1.27 5.63 -8.99
N ALA A 461 -1.59 6.88 -8.66
CA ALA A 461 -1.58 7.35 -7.27
C ALA A 461 -2.68 6.68 -6.40
N GLY A 462 -3.69 6.12 -7.05
CA GLY A 462 -4.92 5.62 -6.46
C GLY A 462 -6.07 6.62 -6.51
N ASN A 463 -7.28 6.09 -6.40
CA ASN A 463 -8.52 6.87 -6.41
C ASN A 463 -9.27 6.72 -5.08
N ARG A 464 -9.81 7.83 -4.57
CA ARG A 464 -10.55 7.96 -3.31
C ARG A 464 -11.89 8.60 -3.57
N PHE A 465 -12.91 7.75 -3.69
CA PHE A 465 -14.27 8.13 -4.05
C PHE A 465 -15.13 8.48 -2.82
N GLU A 466 -14.56 8.47 -1.62
CA GLU A 466 -15.24 8.85 -0.39
C GLU A 466 -15.80 10.27 -0.49
N ALA A 467 -17.00 10.44 0.06
CA ALA A 467 -17.76 11.67 -0.06
C ALA A 467 -17.01 12.88 0.51
N ILE A 468 -17.08 14.01 -0.20
CA ILE A 468 -16.41 15.25 0.18
C ILE A 468 -17.37 16.08 1.04
N ASN A 469 -17.09 16.14 2.35
CA ASN A 469 -17.90 16.94 3.27
C ASN A 469 -17.51 18.42 3.17
N THR A 470 -18.36 19.22 2.56
CA THR A 470 -18.13 20.67 2.37
C THR A 470 -18.24 21.47 3.67
N GLY A 471 -18.86 20.90 4.71
CA GLY A 471 -19.14 21.59 5.96
C GLY A 471 -20.29 22.60 5.91
N LEU A 472 -20.84 22.90 4.73
CA LEU A 472 -21.86 23.91 4.48
C LEU A 472 -23.28 23.31 4.44
N GLN A 473 -24.30 24.15 4.57
CA GLN A 473 -25.68 23.75 4.24
C GLN A 473 -25.90 23.84 2.72
N ASP A 474 -26.83 23.04 2.20
CA ASP A 474 -27.15 22.98 0.76
C ASP A 474 -27.54 24.35 0.17
N THR A 475 -28.38 25.11 0.88
CA THR A 475 -28.79 26.47 0.46
C THR A 475 -27.60 27.40 0.28
N VAL A 476 -26.69 27.41 1.25
CA VAL A 476 -25.48 28.24 1.22
C VAL A 476 -24.54 27.81 0.10
N PHE A 477 -24.35 26.50 -0.09
CA PHE A 477 -23.47 25.97 -1.14
C PHE A 477 -23.99 26.34 -2.54
N ASN A 478 -25.29 26.28 -2.74
CA ASN A 478 -25.92 26.61 -4.03
C ASN A 478 -25.86 28.10 -4.38
N GLU A 479 -25.71 28.99 -3.39
CA GLU A 479 -25.52 30.43 -3.60
C GLU A 479 -24.07 30.82 -3.95
N LEU A 480 -23.10 29.93 -3.69
CA LEU A 480 -21.69 30.19 -4.00
C LEU A 480 -21.44 30.31 -5.50
N SER A 481 -20.54 31.23 -5.88
CA SER A 481 -19.96 31.28 -7.22
C SER A 481 -19.09 30.05 -7.51
N ALA A 482 -18.77 29.81 -8.79
CA ALA A 482 -17.95 28.66 -9.18
C ALA A 482 -16.57 28.61 -8.48
N ILE A 483 -15.93 29.77 -8.30
CA ILE A 483 -14.63 29.89 -7.63
C ILE A 483 -14.73 29.65 -6.12
N GLU A 484 -15.82 30.10 -5.48
CA GLU A 484 -16.05 29.85 -4.05
C GLU A 484 -16.36 28.38 -3.77
N ARG A 485 -17.10 27.71 -4.67
CA ARG A 485 -17.32 26.26 -4.60
C ARG A 485 -16.01 25.49 -4.74
N GLU A 486 -15.20 25.83 -5.75
CA GLU A 486 -13.86 25.25 -5.96
C GLU A 486 -13.00 25.39 -4.69
N THR A 487 -12.94 26.59 -4.11
CA THR A 487 -12.18 26.86 -2.88
C THR A 487 -12.70 26.02 -1.70
N THR A 488 -14.02 25.88 -1.57
CA THR A 488 -14.66 25.08 -0.51
C THR A 488 -14.31 23.60 -0.65
N VAL A 489 -14.36 23.08 -1.87
CA VAL A 489 -13.99 21.69 -2.16
C VAL A 489 -12.51 21.46 -1.86
N ILE A 490 -11.61 22.33 -2.32
CA ILE A 490 -10.17 22.25 -2.03
C ILE A 490 -9.93 22.21 -0.52
N TYR A 491 -10.55 23.11 0.24
CA TYR A 491 -10.41 23.13 1.70
C TYR A 491 -10.87 21.81 2.33
N ALA A 492 -12.04 21.30 1.92
CA ALA A 492 -12.56 20.02 2.39
C ALA A 492 -11.58 18.86 2.13
N LEU A 493 -11.01 18.79 0.92
CA LEU A 493 -10.01 17.78 0.56
C LEU A 493 -8.77 17.86 1.46
N PHE A 494 -8.23 19.06 1.71
CA PHE A 494 -7.06 19.23 2.57
C PHE A 494 -7.35 18.93 4.05
N THR A 495 -8.55 19.23 4.55
CA THR A 495 -8.95 18.83 5.91
C THR A 495 -9.04 17.32 6.09
N ASP A 496 -9.25 16.58 5.00
CA ASP A 496 -9.39 15.12 4.96
C ASP A 496 -8.13 14.41 4.40
N THR A 497 -6.98 15.09 4.40
CA THR A 497 -5.72 14.57 3.81
C THR A 497 -5.33 13.18 4.33
N ARG A 498 -5.72 12.82 5.56
CA ARG A 498 -5.41 11.50 6.15
C ARG A 498 -6.08 10.35 5.38
N ASN A 499 -7.29 10.55 4.86
CA ASN A 499 -8.04 9.53 4.13
C ASN A 499 -7.80 9.59 2.61
N ARG A 500 -7.06 10.59 2.14
CA ARG A 500 -6.78 10.83 0.70
C ARG A 500 -5.35 10.47 0.28
N LYS A 501 -4.64 9.74 1.14
CA LYS A 501 -3.26 9.31 0.90
C LYS A 501 -3.16 8.42 -0.33
N ILE A 502 -2.02 8.53 -1.02
CA ILE A 502 -1.62 7.57 -2.06
C ILE A 502 -1.72 6.14 -1.54
N ILE A 503 -2.05 5.20 -2.42
CA ILE A 503 -2.29 3.79 -2.04
C ILE A 503 -1.30 2.86 -2.71
N SER A 504 -1.04 1.71 -2.08
CA SER A 504 -0.11 0.71 -2.63
C SER A 504 -0.42 0.36 -4.08
N PRO A 505 0.57 0.39 -5.00
CA PRO A 505 2.02 0.56 -4.77
C PRO A 505 2.58 1.98 -5.06
N ALA A 506 1.73 3.01 -5.06
CA ALA A 506 2.07 4.39 -5.41
C ALA A 506 3.20 5.03 -4.59
N GLU A 507 3.52 4.48 -3.42
CA GLU A 507 4.61 4.93 -2.57
C GLU A 507 6.01 4.47 -3.04
N SER A 508 6.08 3.61 -4.06
CA SER A 508 7.31 3.15 -4.70
C SER A 508 8.31 4.27 -4.98
N ILE A 509 9.59 4.01 -4.74
CA ILE A 509 10.68 4.96 -4.93
C ILE A 509 11.10 5.04 -6.41
N ASN A 510 11.16 3.90 -7.10
CA ASN A 510 11.69 3.78 -8.45
C ASN A 510 10.60 3.87 -9.54
N ALA A 511 9.32 3.65 -9.21
CA ALA A 511 8.22 3.83 -10.14
C ALA A 511 7.83 5.31 -10.31
N LEU A 512 7.28 5.63 -11.48
CA LEU A 512 6.57 6.89 -11.71
C LEU A 512 5.13 6.75 -11.26
N THR A 513 4.79 7.47 -10.20
CA THR A 513 3.45 7.57 -9.64
C THR A 513 2.71 8.72 -10.30
N ILE A 514 1.60 8.40 -10.97
CA ILE A 514 0.80 9.33 -11.76
C ILE A 514 -0.49 9.67 -11.02
N GLY A 515 -0.68 10.95 -10.70
CA GLY A 515 -1.94 11.51 -10.23
C GLY A 515 -2.83 11.98 -11.38
N SER A 516 -4.10 12.21 -11.08
CA SER A 516 -5.07 12.64 -12.07
C SER A 516 -5.33 14.15 -12.02
N LEU A 517 -5.45 14.78 -13.18
CA LEU A 517 -6.03 16.12 -13.37
C LEU A 517 -7.53 15.98 -13.68
N HIS A 518 -8.32 16.91 -13.14
CA HIS A 518 -9.75 17.06 -13.43
C HIS A 518 -9.94 17.71 -14.79
N PHE A 519 -9.57 16.99 -15.84
CA PHE A 519 -9.50 17.51 -17.19
C PHE A 519 -9.61 16.38 -18.22
N ASP A 520 -10.39 16.65 -19.26
CA ASP A 520 -10.50 15.92 -20.51
C ASP A 520 -11.07 16.88 -21.57
N ASN A 521 -11.11 16.41 -22.82
CA ASN A 521 -11.66 17.16 -23.95
C ASN A 521 -13.14 16.88 -24.23
N ALA A 522 -13.85 16.14 -23.37
CA ALA A 522 -15.26 15.89 -23.55
C ALA A 522 -16.08 17.19 -23.38
N LEU A 523 -17.39 17.15 -23.64
CA LEU A 523 -18.27 18.31 -23.40
C LEU A 523 -19.28 17.98 -22.32
N ILE A 524 -19.31 18.80 -21.27
CA ILE A 524 -20.32 18.69 -20.22
C ILE A 524 -21.61 19.32 -20.74
N SER A 525 -22.69 18.55 -20.80
CA SER A 525 -23.99 19.09 -21.21
C SER A 525 -24.44 20.20 -20.25
N PRO A 526 -24.90 21.36 -20.75
CA PRO A 526 -25.46 22.41 -19.90
C PRO A 526 -26.70 21.97 -19.10
N GLN A 527 -27.33 20.86 -19.49
CA GLN A 527 -28.51 20.30 -18.82
C GLN A 527 -28.15 19.28 -17.73
N ASP A 528 -26.86 18.96 -17.56
CA ASP A 528 -26.39 18.07 -16.53
C ASP A 528 -26.67 18.68 -15.14
N ARG A 529 -27.30 17.90 -14.27
CA ARG A 529 -27.66 18.33 -12.92
C ARG A 529 -26.57 18.05 -11.90
N ARG A 530 -25.51 17.35 -12.30
CA ARG A 530 -24.38 17.06 -11.43
C ARG A 530 -23.46 18.26 -11.32
N ILE A 531 -22.68 18.27 -10.25
CA ILE A 531 -21.79 19.35 -9.88
C ILE A 531 -20.42 19.05 -10.49
N ASN A 532 -19.93 19.97 -11.34
CA ASN A 532 -18.52 20.04 -11.68
C ASN A 532 -17.79 20.80 -10.55
N PRO A 533 -16.88 20.15 -9.80
CA PRO A 533 -16.30 20.74 -8.59
C PRO A 533 -15.34 21.89 -8.88
N PHE A 534 -14.72 21.92 -10.06
CA PHE A 534 -13.66 22.87 -10.41
C PHE A 534 -13.97 23.63 -11.70
N ALA A 535 -13.74 24.94 -11.65
CA ALA A 535 -13.78 25.83 -12.79
C ALA A 535 -12.42 25.87 -13.52
N ASN A 536 -11.33 25.62 -12.78
CA ASN A 536 -9.97 25.60 -13.30
C ASN A 536 -9.44 24.15 -13.43
N THR A 537 -8.38 23.98 -14.24
CA THR A 537 -7.64 22.72 -14.32
C THR A 537 -6.83 22.50 -13.05
N LEU A 538 -7.30 21.59 -12.21
CA LEU A 538 -6.71 21.22 -10.92
C LEU A 538 -6.61 19.69 -10.81
N PRO A 539 -5.79 19.16 -9.89
CA PRO A 539 -5.81 17.72 -9.58
C PRO A 539 -7.23 17.23 -9.26
N SER A 540 -7.62 16.07 -9.78
CA SER A 540 -8.96 15.50 -9.58
C SER A 540 -9.28 15.33 -8.10
N PRO A 541 -10.51 15.64 -7.63
CA PRO A 541 -10.84 15.49 -6.21
C PRO A 541 -10.78 14.04 -5.71
N TYR A 542 -10.97 13.07 -6.62
CA TYR A 542 -10.79 11.65 -6.32
C TYR A 542 -9.33 11.20 -6.37
N SER A 543 -8.41 11.97 -6.95
CA SER A 543 -7.00 11.55 -7.04
C SER A 543 -6.40 11.52 -5.65
N SER A 544 -5.82 10.39 -5.27
CA SER A 544 -5.03 10.31 -4.05
C SER A 544 -3.78 11.20 -4.14
N PHE A 545 -3.38 11.77 -3.01
CA PHE A 545 -2.22 12.63 -2.91
C PHE A 545 -1.55 12.54 -1.53
N GLY A 546 -0.29 12.94 -1.46
CA GLY A 546 0.47 12.94 -0.22
C GLY A 546 1.93 12.63 -0.45
N SER A 547 2.75 12.74 0.58
CA SER A 547 4.17 12.42 0.49
C SER A 547 4.41 10.90 0.42
N GLY A 548 5.41 10.48 -0.34
CA GLY A 548 5.95 9.13 -0.31
C GLY A 548 6.96 8.91 0.83
N HIS A 549 7.68 7.79 0.77
CA HIS A 549 8.71 7.44 1.74
C HIS A 549 9.76 8.54 1.91
N GLN A 550 10.20 8.79 3.15
CA GLN A 550 11.13 9.89 3.50
C GLN A 550 10.69 11.26 2.96
N ARG A 551 9.36 11.48 2.93
CA ARG A 551 8.74 12.71 2.42
C ARG A 551 9.07 12.99 0.95
N ALA A 552 9.29 11.94 0.15
CA ALA A 552 9.40 12.05 -1.28
C ALA A 552 8.15 12.73 -1.86
N ILE A 553 8.35 13.49 -2.94
CA ILE A 553 7.24 14.14 -3.64
C ILE A 553 6.45 13.04 -4.35
N LYS A 554 5.16 12.92 -4.01
CA LYS A 554 4.20 12.05 -4.69
C LYS A 554 2.85 12.78 -4.84
N PRO A 555 2.05 12.49 -5.89
CA PRO A 555 2.48 11.80 -7.11
C PRO A 555 3.64 12.52 -7.81
N ASP A 556 4.46 11.80 -8.59
CA ASP A 556 5.62 12.38 -9.28
C ASP A 556 5.19 13.30 -10.42
N LEU A 557 4.09 12.93 -11.09
CA LEU A 557 3.50 13.64 -12.19
C LEU A 557 1.97 13.63 -12.07
N VAL A 558 1.31 14.55 -12.75
CA VAL A 558 -0.14 14.54 -12.95
C VAL A 558 -0.45 14.58 -14.43
N CYS A 559 -1.43 13.78 -14.86
CA CYS A 559 -1.88 13.68 -16.25
C CYS A 559 -3.40 13.87 -16.34
N PRO A 560 -3.96 14.27 -17.50
CA PRO A 560 -5.40 14.25 -17.74
C PRO A 560 -5.98 12.88 -17.37
N GLY A 561 -7.01 12.85 -16.53
CA GLY A 561 -7.65 11.60 -16.11
C GLY A 561 -9.17 11.65 -16.10
N GLY A 562 -9.77 12.63 -16.79
CA GLY A 562 -11.22 12.77 -16.88
C GLY A 562 -11.79 13.78 -15.89
N ARG A 563 -13.08 14.11 -16.07
CA ARG A 563 -13.85 15.02 -15.21
C ARG A 563 -14.96 14.28 -14.49
N GLN A 564 -14.65 13.83 -13.28
CA GLN A 564 -15.62 13.21 -12.39
C GLN A 564 -16.66 14.23 -11.87
N LEU A 565 -17.94 14.01 -12.18
CA LEU A 565 -19.03 14.83 -11.66
C LEU A 565 -19.57 14.30 -10.33
N TYR A 566 -20.17 15.19 -9.54
CA TYR A 566 -20.63 14.90 -8.18
C TYR A 566 -22.12 15.16 -8.00
N VAL A 567 -22.76 14.42 -7.09
CA VAL A 567 -24.12 14.68 -6.62
C VAL A 567 -24.07 15.25 -5.21
N ALA A 568 -24.86 16.28 -4.97
CA ALA A 568 -25.06 16.86 -3.65
C ALA A 568 -26.03 15.99 -2.83
N VAL A 569 -25.54 15.46 -1.70
CA VAL A 569 -26.32 14.64 -0.76
C VAL A 569 -26.32 15.30 0.62
N PRO A 570 -27.49 15.61 1.20
CA PRO A 570 -27.56 16.13 2.56
C PRO A 570 -27.25 15.04 3.59
N HIS A 571 -26.19 15.22 4.37
CA HIS A 571 -25.79 14.35 5.47
C HIS A 571 -25.76 15.12 6.80
N ARG A 572 -26.64 14.75 7.74
CA ARG A 572 -26.76 15.38 9.07
C ARG A 572 -26.89 16.92 9.02
N GLY A 573 -27.63 17.44 8.04
CA GLY A 573 -27.85 18.88 7.84
C GLY A 573 -26.69 19.64 7.19
N LYS A 574 -25.65 18.95 6.73
CA LYS A 574 -24.55 19.50 5.93
C LYS A 574 -24.51 18.83 4.56
N LEU A 575 -23.97 19.52 3.56
CA LEU A 575 -23.85 19.04 2.20
C LEU A 575 -22.58 18.21 2.03
N SER A 576 -22.76 16.98 1.53
CA SER A 576 -21.69 16.09 1.10
C SER A 576 -21.75 15.95 -0.42
N LEU A 577 -20.61 15.95 -1.09
CA LEU A 577 -20.51 15.69 -2.52
C LEU A 577 -20.09 14.23 -2.72
N GLU A 578 -20.93 13.44 -3.39
CA GLU A 578 -20.68 12.03 -3.69
C GLU A 578 -20.36 11.86 -5.17
N CYS A 579 -19.40 10.99 -5.50
CA CYS A 579 -19.04 10.72 -6.89
C CYS A 579 -20.23 10.14 -7.64
N SER A 580 -20.50 10.67 -8.83
CA SER A 580 -21.54 10.14 -9.71
C SER A 580 -20.97 9.12 -10.67
N PHE A 581 -21.38 7.86 -10.52
CA PHE A 581 -20.98 6.76 -11.41
C PHE A 581 -21.96 6.51 -12.57
N SER A 582 -22.84 7.46 -12.87
CA SER A 582 -23.74 7.37 -14.04
C SER A 582 -23.01 7.81 -15.31
N ALA A 583 -23.01 6.98 -16.37
CA ALA A 583 -22.21 7.24 -17.57
C ALA A 583 -22.66 8.40 -18.47
N GLY A 584 -23.75 9.10 -18.17
CA GLY A 584 -24.08 10.33 -18.91
C GLY A 584 -23.08 11.48 -18.71
N GLY A 585 -21.93 11.24 -18.09
CA GLY A 585 -20.90 12.24 -17.75
C GLY A 585 -19.98 12.55 -18.92
N PRO A 586 -19.34 13.73 -18.92
CA PRO A 586 -18.27 14.03 -19.85
C PRO A 586 -17.02 13.23 -19.48
N GLY A 587 -16.46 12.51 -20.45
CA GLY A 587 -15.15 11.87 -20.33
C GLY A 587 -15.19 10.59 -19.51
#